data_AF-A0A7J4V0Y5-F1
#
_entry.id   AF-A0A7J4V0Y5-F1
#
_cell.length_a   1.000
_cell.length_b   1.000
_cell.length_c   1.000
_cell.angle_alpha   90.00
_cell.angle_beta   90.00
_cell.angle_gamma   90.00
#
_symmetry.space_group_name_H-M   'P 1'
#
loop_
_entity.id
_entity.type
_entity.pdbx_description
1 polymer ?
#
loop_
_entity_poly.entity_id
_entity_poly.type
_entity_poly.pdbx_seq_one_letter_code
_entity_poly.pdbx_strand_id
1 'polypeptide(L)'
;MKFLYCPKCKELRVKPWYSMRDRCARCNDDVRVIEVPRSILTYMVYILTAVAFALIFLHTREDNSLFLYTAVALVVAMMVIQFKEMARGEKYARSKIKVTSSDREALRKKGWT
;
A
#
# COMPACT_ATOMS: atom_id res chain seq x y z
N MET A 1 4.35 -1.60 -5.05
CA MET A 1 3.06 -0.90 -4.84
C MET A 1 3.14 0.49 -5.46
N LYS A 2 2.02 1.08 -5.87
CA LYS A 2 1.99 2.45 -6.42
C LYS A 2 1.10 3.34 -5.56
N PHE A 3 1.48 4.59 -5.38
CA PHE A 3 0.69 5.62 -4.71
C PHE A 3 0.28 6.68 -5.72
N LEU A 4 -0.88 7.30 -5.51
CA LEU A 4 -1.36 8.44 -6.25
C LEU A 4 -1.31 9.67 -5.34
N TYR A 5 -0.71 10.74 -5.84
CA TYR A 5 -0.67 12.02 -5.15
C TYR A 5 -1.30 13.13 -6.00
N CYS A 6 -2.28 13.82 -5.43
CA CYS A 6 -2.92 14.98 -6.07
C CYS A 6 -2.21 16.28 -5.67
N PRO A 7 -1.64 17.06 -6.62
CA PRO A 7 -0.97 18.32 -6.31
C PRO A 7 -1.94 19.43 -5.86
N LYS A 8 -3.23 19.36 -6.22
CA LYS A 8 -4.24 20.35 -5.81
C LYS A 8 -4.82 20.05 -4.43
N CYS A 9 -5.33 18.82 -4.22
CA CYS A 9 -5.96 18.43 -2.96
C CYS A 9 -4.98 17.98 -1.87
N LYS A 10 -3.70 17.76 -2.23
CA LYS A 10 -2.67 17.16 -1.36
C LYS A 10 -3.04 15.80 -0.78
N GLU A 11 -3.95 15.11 -1.45
CA GLU A 11 -4.38 13.76 -1.08
C GLU A 11 -3.34 12.74 -1.56
N LEU A 12 -2.93 11.85 -0.67
CA LEU A 12 -2.06 10.72 -0.95
C LEU A 12 -2.84 9.44 -0.70
N ARG A 13 -2.95 8.58 -1.71
CA ARG A 13 -3.68 7.31 -1.60
C ARG A 13 -2.93 6.18 -2.28
N VAL A 14 -3.20 4.95 -1.87
CA VAL A 14 -2.71 3.76 -2.58
C VAL A 14 -3.45 3.66 -3.92
N LYS A 15 -2.71 3.38 -5.01
CA LYS A 15 -3.31 3.08 -6.31
C LYS A 15 -3.94 1.68 -6.23
N PRO A 16 -5.26 1.54 -6.37
CA PRO A 16 -5.87 0.23 -6.45
C PRO A 16 -5.39 -0.52 -7.71
N TRP A 17 -5.51 -1.84 -7.70
CA TRP A 17 -5.10 -2.68 -8.83
C TRP A 17 -5.99 -2.48 -10.08
N TYR A 18 -7.23 -2.00 -9.89
CA TYR A 18 -8.18 -1.69 -10.95
C TYR A 18 -7.95 -0.30 -11.54
N SER A 19 -8.22 -0.16 -12.84
CA SER A 19 -7.86 0.97 -13.71
C SER A 19 -8.63 2.27 -13.49
N MET A 20 -9.23 2.50 -12.31
CA MET A 20 -9.86 3.80 -12.04
C MET A 20 -8.84 4.89 -12.40
N ARG A 21 -9.27 5.76 -13.33
CA ARG A 21 -8.43 6.78 -13.98
C ARG A 21 -7.45 7.35 -12.98
N ASP A 22 -6.21 7.59 -13.41
CA ASP A 22 -5.19 8.31 -12.65
C ASP A 22 -5.65 9.77 -12.44
N ARG A 23 -6.71 9.93 -11.65
CA ARG A 23 -7.40 11.17 -11.31
C ARG A 23 -7.70 11.16 -9.81
N CYS A 24 -7.72 12.35 -9.24
CA CYS A 24 -8.06 12.54 -7.84
C CYS A 24 -9.55 12.27 -7.63
N ALA A 25 -9.90 11.47 -6.62
CA ALA A 25 -11.31 11.21 -6.31
C ALA A 25 -12.09 12.47 -5.88
N ARG A 26 -11.38 13.49 -5.39
CA ARG A 26 -11.99 14.70 -4.84
C ARG A 26 -12.11 15.84 -5.85
N CYS A 27 -11.06 16.11 -6.63
CA CYS A 27 -11.07 17.20 -7.63
C CYS A 27 -11.08 16.73 -9.08
N ASN A 28 -11.05 15.41 -9.33
CA ASN A 28 -11.04 14.80 -10.66
C ASN A 28 -9.88 15.26 -11.58
N ASP A 29 -8.86 15.88 -11.00
CA ASP A 29 -7.67 16.37 -11.70
C ASP A 29 -6.59 15.29 -11.78
N ASP A 30 -5.59 15.50 -12.62
CA ASP A 30 -4.50 14.56 -12.83
C ASP A 30 -3.66 14.37 -11.56
N VAL A 31 -3.32 13.11 -11.28
CA VAL A 31 -2.50 12.72 -10.12
C VAL A 31 -1.14 12.21 -10.55
N ARG A 32 -0.14 12.44 -9.71
CA ARG A 32 1.19 11.88 -9.90
C ARG A 32 1.25 10.48 -9.33
N VAL A 33 1.68 9.53 -10.14
CA VAL A 33 1.94 8.15 -9.72
C VAL A 33 3.33 8.07 -9.11
N ILE A 34 3.43 7.60 -7.88
CA ILE A 34 4.69 7.36 -7.17
C ILE A 34 4.86 5.86 -7.03
N GLU A 35 5.88 5.30 -7.68
CA GLU A 35 6.20 3.88 -7.57
C GLU A 35 7.07 3.64 -6.33
N VAL A 36 6.64 2.72 -5.47
CA VAL A 36 7.42 2.32 -4.30
C VAL A 36 8.10 0.98 -4.60
N PRO A 37 9.42 0.89 -4.46
CA PRO A 37 10.15 -0.35 -4.69
C PRO A 37 9.63 -1.45 -3.78
N ARG A 38 9.55 -2.67 -4.31
CA ARG A 38 9.16 -3.86 -3.54
C ARG A 38 10.23 -4.15 -2.50
N SER A 39 9.82 -4.55 -1.31
CA SER A 39 10.73 -4.96 -0.25
C SER A 39 10.80 -6.48 -0.10
N ILE A 40 11.79 -6.94 0.66
CA ILE A 40 11.92 -8.34 1.07
C ILE A 40 10.66 -8.84 1.79
N LEU A 41 9.96 -7.97 2.54
CA LEU A 41 8.72 -8.32 3.24
C LEU A 41 7.60 -8.72 2.26
N THR A 42 7.58 -8.15 1.06
CA THR A 42 6.62 -8.56 0.03
C THR A 42 6.84 -10.01 -0.40
N TYR A 43 8.10 -10.44 -0.54
CA TYR A 43 8.42 -11.83 -0.87
C TYR A 43 8.10 -12.79 0.26
N MET A 44 8.36 -12.39 1.51
CA MET A 44 7.97 -13.18 2.68
C MET A 44 6.47 -13.46 2.71
N VAL A 45 5.64 -12.47 2.38
CA VAL A 45 4.18 -12.64 2.32
C VAL A 45 3.79 -13.69 1.26
N TYR A 46 4.44 -13.72 0.10
CA TYR A 46 4.16 -14.75 -0.90
C TYR A 46 4.52 -16.16 -0.43
N ILE A 47 5.67 -16.31 0.24
CA ILE A 47 6.09 -17.58 0.84
C ILE A 47 5.09 -18.01 1.91
N LEU A 48 4.74 -17.12 2.84
CA LEU A 48 3.75 -17.36 3.90
C LEU A 48 2.38 -17.74 3.32
N THR A 49 1.98 -17.13 2.21
CA THR A 49 0.71 -17.43 1.53
C THR A 49 0.73 -18.86 1.00
N ALA A 50 1.81 -19.26 0.31
CA ALA A 50 1.95 -20.62 -0.20
C ALA A 50 1.96 -21.67 0.93
N VAL A 51 2.66 -21.38 2.04
CA VAL A 51 2.69 -22.24 3.22
C VAL A 51 1.31 -22.34 3.87
N ALA A 52 0.57 -21.22 4.01
CA ALA A 52 -0.77 -21.23 4.57
C ALA A 52 -1.73 -22.09 3.73
N PHE A 53 -1.67 -22.00 2.39
CA PHE A 53 -2.45 -22.87 1.51
C PHE A 53 -2.07 -24.34 1.64
N ALA A 54 -0.78 -24.66 1.76
CA ALA A 54 -0.32 -26.03 1.97
C ALA A 54 -0.85 -26.61 3.29
N LEU A 55 -0.86 -25.82 4.38
CA LEU A 55 -1.42 -26.24 5.66
C LEU A 55 -2.93 -26.45 5.60
N ILE A 56 -3.66 -25.58 4.90
CA ILE A 56 -5.10 -25.75 4.68
C ILE A 56 -5.35 -27.03 3.88
N PHE A 57 -4.54 -27.32 2.87
CA PHE A 57 -4.66 -28.57 2.11
C PHE A 57 -4.36 -29.80 2.96
N LEU A 58 -3.35 -29.76 3.82
CA LEU A 58 -3.06 -30.84 4.77
C LEU A 58 -4.21 -31.06 5.76
N HIS A 59 -4.82 -29.98 6.24
CA HIS A 59 -6.01 -30.07 7.09
C HIS A 59 -7.14 -30.85 6.41
N THR A 60 -7.39 -30.64 5.11
CA THR A 60 -8.43 -31.38 4.37
C THR A 60 -8.14 -32.87 4.20
N ARG A 61 -6.91 -33.33 4.47
CA ARG A 61 -6.53 -34.75 4.38
C ARG A 61 -6.41 -35.43 5.74
N GLU A 62 -5.87 -34.74 6.73
CA GLU A 62 -5.55 -35.32 8.03
C GLU A 62 -6.58 -34.97 9.12
N ASP A 63 -7.56 -34.11 8.83
CA ASP A 63 -8.61 -33.62 9.74
C ASP A 63 -8.09 -33.04 11.08
N ASN A 64 -6.80 -32.69 11.11
CA ASN A 64 -6.15 -32.14 12.27
C ASN A 64 -6.38 -30.62 12.33
N SER A 65 -7.10 -30.16 13.34
CA SER A 65 -7.43 -28.75 13.55
C SER A 65 -6.21 -27.86 13.83
N LEU A 66 -5.07 -28.44 14.23
CA LEU A 66 -3.83 -27.71 14.47
C LEU A 66 -3.31 -27.04 13.19
N PHE A 67 -3.47 -27.68 12.03
CA PHE A 67 -3.11 -27.09 10.73
C PHE A 67 -3.99 -25.88 10.38
N LEU A 68 -5.27 -25.92 10.75
CA LEU A 68 -6.17 -24.79 10.57
C LEU A 68 -5.76 -23.61 11.46
N TYR A 69 -5.51 -23.84 12.75
CA TYR A 69 -5.09 -22.79 13.67
C TYR A 69 -3.75 -22.15 13.27
N THR A 70 -2.79 -22.97 12.82
CA THR A 70 -1.50 -22.46 12.32
C THR A 70 -1.66 -21.66 11.04
N ALA A 71 -2.48 -22.12 10.08
CA ALA A 71 -2.79 -21.36 8.87
C ALA A 71 -3.44 -20.01 9.19
N VAL A 72 -4.40 -19.97 10.12
CA VAL A 72 -5.03 -18.72 10.58
C VAL A 72 -3.99 -17.79 11.23
N ALA A 73 -3.11 -18.31 12.09
CA ALA A 73 -2.04 -17.52 12.70
C ALA A 73 -1.08 -16.92 11.65
N LEU A 74 -0.76 -17.67 10.59
CA LEU A 74 0.05 -17.17 9.48
C LEU A 74 -0.68 -16.07 8.69
N VAL A 75 -2.00 -16.16 8.49
CA VAL A 75 -2.80 -15.10 7.87
C VAL A 75 -2.75 -13.82 8.68
N VAL A 76 -2.89 -13.92 10.01
CA VAL A 76 -2.75 -12.76 10.92
C VAL A 76 -1.35 -12.16 10.81
N ALA A 77 -0.30 -12.98 10.80
CA ALA A 77 1.08 -12.50 10.61
C ALA A 77 1.26 -11.79 9.25
N MET A 78 0.71 -12.33 8.16
CA MET A 78 0.72 -11.70 6.84
C MET A 78 0.02 -10.34 6.86
N MET A 79 -1.12 -10.21 7.54
CA MET A 79 -1.85 -8.94 7.68
C MET A 79 -0.99 -7.87 8.39
N VAL A 80 -0.28 -8.24 9.45
CA VAL A 80 0.64 -7.34 10.17
C VAL A 80 1.80 -6.89 9.26
N ILE A 81 2.38 -7.81 8.49
CA ILE A 81 3.46 -7.48 7.55
C ILE A 81 2.97 -6.52 6.46
N GLN A 82 1.79 -6.78 5.89
CA GLN A 82 1.19 -5.90 4.88
C GLN A 82 0.91 -4.50 5.44
N PHE A 83 0.42 -4.40 6.69
CA PHE A 83 0.20 -3.11 7.33
C PHE A 83 1.52 -2.32 7.49
N LYS A 84 2.59 -2.98 7.93
CA LYS A 84 3.92 -2.35 8.03
C LYS A 84 4.44 -1.89 6.66
N GLU A 85 4.24 -2.69 5.61
CA GLU A 85 4.61 -2.33 4.24
C GLU A 85 3.81 -1.13 3.72
N MET A 86 2.50 -1.06 3.99
CA MET A 86 1.69 0.10 3.64
C MET A 86 2.18 1.37 4.34
N ALA A 87 2.44 1.29 5.65
CA ALA A 87 2.94 2.43 6.43
C ALA A 87 4.32 2.90 5.93
N ARG A 88 5.21 1.97 5.59
CA ARG A 88 6.51 2.29 4.96
C ARG A 88 6.30 2.94 3.60
N GLY A 89 5.38 2.41 2.79
CA GLY A 89 5.05 2.94 1.48
C GLY A 89 4.56 4.37 1.51
N GLU A 90 3.70 4.68 2.47
CA GLU A 90 3.20 6.03 2.69
C GLU A 90 4.33 6.98 3.10
N LYS A 91 5.18 6.59 4.04
CA LYS A 91 6.36 7.39 4.44
C LYS A 91 7.29 7.67 3.26
N TYR A 92 7.56 6.66 2.43
CA TYR A 92 8.37 6.81 1.23
C TYR A 92 7.70 7.71 0.17
N ALA A 93 6.39 7.55 -0.03
CA ALA A 93 5.66 8.38 -0.97
C ALA A 93 5.65 9.84 -0.52
N ARG A 94 5.44 10.10 0.78
CA ARG A 94 5.50 11.45 1.38
C ARG A 94 6.87 12.10 1.18
N SER A 95 7.97 11.36 1.35
CA SER A 95 9.31 11.92 1.16
C SER A 95 9.65 12.25 -0.31
N LYS A 96 8.92 11.69 -1.26
CA LYS A 96 9.07 11.98 -2.70
C LYS A 96 8.17 13.11 -3.20
N ILE A 97 7.23 13.61 -2.39
CA ILE A 97 6.41 14.76 -2.74
C ILE A 97 7.29 16.02 -2.72
N LYS A 98 7.53 16.60 -3.90
CA LYS A 98 8.17 17.91 -4.04
C LYS A 98 7.13 19.03 -3.92
N VAL A 99 7.56 20.22 -3.50
CA VAL A 99 6.74 21.45 -3.46
C VAL A 99 5.96 21.59 -4.78
N THR A 100 4.64 21.62 -4.68
CA THR A 100 3.75 21.68 -5.85
C THR A 100 3.35 23.12 -6.19
N SER A 101 2.69 23.31 -7.33
CA SER A 101 2.16 24.62 -7.74
C SER A 101 1.17 25.19 -6.71
N SER A 102 0.35 24.34 -6.07
CA SER A 102 -0.57 24.77 -5.01
C SER A 102 0.18 25.24 -3.75
N ASP A 103 1.31 24.62 -3.42
CA ASP A 103 2.18 25.06 -2.33
C ASP A 103 2.83 26.41 -2.66
N ARG A 104 3.28 26.60 -3.91
CA ARG A 104 3.82 27.89 -4.37
C ARG A 104 2.78 29.01 -4.34
N GLU A 105 1.54 28.74 -4.76
CA GLU A 105 0.45 29.72 -4.66
C GLU A 105 0.12 30.06 -3.21
N ALA A 106 0.12 29.07 -2.32
CA ALA A 106 -0.10 29.29 -0.89
C ALA A 106 1.05 30.09 -0.24
N LEU A 107 2.30 29.84 -0.63
CA LEU A 107 3.46 30.61 -0.19
C LEU A 107 3.41 32.06 -0.70
N ARG A 108 3.07 32.25 -1.99
CA ARG A 108 2.91 33.57 -2.60
C ARG A 108 1.81 34.39 -1.90
N LYS A 109 0.68 33.77 -1.54
CA LYS A 109 -0.38 34.42 -0.75
C LYS A 109 0.07 34.86 0.64
N LYS A 110 1.08 34.20 1.22
CA LYS A 110 1.65 34.55 2.52
C LYS A 110 2.79 35.57 2.42
N GLY A 111 3.09 36.09 1.23
CA GLY A 111 4.15 37.06 0.99
C GLY A 111 5.55 36.46 0.86
N TRP A 112 5.66 35.13 0.79
CA TRP A 112 6.94 34.45 0.56
C TRP A 112 7.17 34.38 -0.95
N THR A 113 8.25 35.03 -1.42
CA THR A 113 8.69 35.03 -2.83
C THR A 113 9.87 34.10 -3.03
#